data_AF-A0A836RAQ0-F1
#
_entry.id   AF-A0A836RAQ0-F1
#
_cell.length_a   1.000
_cell.length_b   1.000
_cell.length_c   1.000
_cell.angle_alpha   90.00
_cell.angle_beta   90.00
_cell.angle_gamma   90.00
#
_symmetry.space_group_name_H-M   'P 1'
#
loop_
_entity.id
_entity.type
_entity.pdbx_description
1 polymer ?
#
loop_
_entity_poly.entity_id
_entity_poly.type
_entity_poly.pdbx_seq_one_letter_code
_entity_poly.pdbx_strand_id
1 'polypeptide(L)'
;HVVDVAAHYPVVSLLAGEPPGRKAPDYNLYMRLSRAIYEAAIDNDIIDDDSILKAEIERGRLVVAGNGYQALVFGPETTMRRAVLEKAVRLAESGGCVIFFGRLPTGSTEAGRDDPEVARLLQRLLGKLPAAEGAAGAITRELPGGGLAAFVPGNSKLLVRLVAGHIDRDFEPVGGQRGFVQHRRIGQVDVYLVQNPVEGTSLDLHARCRVDGVPELWDPFTGEVRPVDRFERKGGVTEIRHRLEDNTAYLFVFRPGRQRSGASLRRLLQPESLERPLPNDWTFSVIPTRDNRWGEFRWPPSKELIGPEVRSFRYAEESGRPGTELGWQQPDFDDRRWQQARYSIGPYWLALHPVPD
;
A
#
# COMPACT_ATOMS: atom_id res chain seq x y z
N HIS A 1 10.05 -8.84 -11.70
CA HIS A 1 9.91 -7.66 -10.83
C HIS A 1 11.30 -7.31 -10.33
N VAL A 2 11.60 -6.06 -10.01
CA VAL A 2 12.87 -5.67 -9.38
C VAL A 2 12.54 -5.09 -8.03
N VAL A 3 13.10 -5.68 -6.98
CA VAL A 3 12.71 -5.44 -5.59
C VAL A 3 13.93 -5.60 -4.71
N ASP A 4 14.04 -4.77 -3.67
CA ASP A 4 15.22 -4.73 -2.81
C ASP A 4 14.98 -5.37 -1.44
N VAL A 5 13.75 -5.38 -0.94
CA VAL A 5 13.45 -5.74 0.45
C VAL A 5 12.32 -6.77 0.53
N ALA A 6 12.47 -7.73 1.43
CA ALA A 6 11.43 -8.66 1.80
C ALA A 6 10.98 -8.39 3.25
N ALA A 7 9.69 -8.12 3.45
CA ALA A 7 9.05 -8.05 4.76
C ALA A 7 8.41 -9.41 5.08
N HIS A 8 8.87 -10.06 6.13
CA HIS A 8 8.42 -11.39 6.51
C HIS A 8 6.97 -11.38 7.02
N TYR A 9 6.16 -12.32 6.55
CA TYR A 9 4.80 -12.57 7.04
C TYR A 9 4.81 -13.64 8.15
N PRO A 10 4.52 -13.29 9.42
CA PRO A 10 4.83 -14.13 10.58
C PRO A 10 3.77 -15.21 10.85
N VAL A 11 3.46 -16.07 9.88
CA VAL A 11 2.43 -17.12 9.99
C VAL A 11 2.71 -18.08 11.15
N VAL A 12 3.96 -18.49 11.35
CA VAL A 12 4.32 -19.41 12.43
C VAL A 12 4.06 -18.78 13.80
N SER A 13 4.46 -17.52 13.99
CA SER A 13 4.18 -16.80 15.23
C SER A 13 2.69 -16.61 15.46
N LEU A 14 1.92 -16.31 14.40
CA LEU A 14 0.46 -16.20 14.43
C LEU A 14 -0.21 -17.48 14.93
N LEU A 15 0.20 -18.63 14.39
CA LEU A 15 -0.38 -19.94 14.71
C LEU A 15 0.05 -20.46 16.08
N ALA A 16 1.28 -20.19 16.51
CA ALA A 16 1.77 -20.59 17.83
C ALA A 16 1.03 -19.88 18.97
N GLY A 17 0.49 -18.69 18.71
CA GLY A 17 -0.22 -17.88 19.70
C GLY A 17 0.69 -17.34 20.81
N GLU A 18 0.11 -16.57 21.73
CA GLU A 18 0.84 -16.09 22.91
C GLU A 18 0.69 -17.03 24.11
N PRO A 19 1.63 -16.97 25.06
CA PRO A 19 1.40 -17.45 26.42
C PRO A 19 0.12 -16.86 27.04
N PRO A 20 -0.63 -17.65 27.84
CA PRO A 20 -1.73 -17.12 28.64
C PRO A 20 -1.29 -15.90 29.46
N GLY A 21 -2.11 -14.84 29.45
CA GLY A 21 -1.84 -13.60 30.17
C GLY A 21 -0.88 -12.63 29.47
N ARG A 22 -0.39 -12.94 28.25
CA ARG A 22 0.36 -12.00 27.42
C ARG A 22 -0.48 -11.48 26.26
N LYS A 23 -0.21 -10.23 25.86
CA LYS A 23 -0.86 -9.58 24.73
C LYS A 23 -0.19 -10.02 23.43
N ALA A 24 -0.99 -10.48 22.47
CA ALA A 24 -0.49 -10.80 21.14
C ALA A 24 0.13 -9.58 20.47
N PRO A 25 1.28 -9.74 19.76
CA PRO A 25 1.80 -8.67 18.93
C PRO A 25 0.75 -8.29 17.91
N ASP A 26 0.71 -7.01 17.55
CA ASP A 26 -0.13 -6.55 16.46
C ASP A 26 0.46 -7.09 15.16
N TYR A 27 -0.12 -8.19 14.67
CA TYR A 27 0.33 -8.85 13.48
C TYR A 27 0.10 -8.04 12.21
N ASN A 28 -0.64 -6.92 12.24
CA ASN A 28 -0.65 -5.99 11.10
C ASN A 28 0.60 -5.09 11.08
N LEU A 29 1.53 -5.26 12.02
CA LEU A 29 2.76 -4.46 12.05
C LEU A 29 3.68 -4.75 10.84
N TYR A 30 3.73 -5.98 10.29
CA TYR A 30 4.52 -6.21 9.07
C TYR A 30 4.00 -5.37 7.89
N MET A 31 2.67 -5.16 7.78
CA MET A 31 2.07 -4.27 6.77
C MET A 31 2.47 -2.81 7.00
N ARG A 32 2.50 -2.35 8.26
CA ARG A 32 2.99 -1.00 8.57
C ARG A 32 4.49 -0.84 8.29
N LEU A 33 5.29 -1.87 8.51
CA LEU A 33 6.71 -1.87 8.16
C LEU A 33 6.90 -1.83 6.63
N SER A 34 6.19 -2.69 5.90
CA SER A 34 6.16 -2.69 4.43
C SER A 34 5.78 -1.32 3.88
N ARG A 35 4.73 -0.71 4.44
CA ARG A 35 4.32 0.66 4.08
C ARG A 35 5.39 1.70 4.39
N ALA A 36 6.03 1.65 5.56
CA ALA A 36 7.09 2.59 5.92
C ALA A 36 8.32 2.48 5.00
N ILE A 37 8.65 1.27 4.55
CA ILE A 37 9.71 1.01 3.56
C ILE A 37 9.29 1.57 2.19
N TYR A 38 8.04 1.32 1.77
CA TYR A 38 7.50 1.81 0.50
C TYR A 38 7.43 3.35 0.43
N GLU A 39 6.94 4.00 1.49
CA GLU A 39 6.91 5.47 1.63
C GLU A 39 8.32 6.09 1.61
N ALA A 40 9.36 5.30 1.87
CA ALA A 40 10.73 5.73 1.73
C ALA A 40 11.28 5.63 0.29
N ALA A 41 10.44 5.27 -0.70
CA ALA A 41 10.80 4.96 -2.08
C ALA A 41 11.74 3.73 -2.17
N ILE A 42 11.44 2.69 -1.41
CA ILE A 42 12.12 1.39 -1.47
C ILE A 42 11.05 0.33 -1.72
N ASP A 43 11.14 -0.33 -2.87
CA ASP A 43 10.18 -1.38 -3.22
C ASP A 43 10.39 -2.61 -2.34
N ASN A 44 9.28 -3.23 -1.92
CA ASN A 44 9.33 -4.39 -1.04
C ASN A 44 8.16 -5.34 -1.25
N ASP A 45 8.44 -6.64 -1.10
CA ASP A 45 7.44 -7.71 -1.11
C ASP A 45 7.16 -8.21 0.31
N ILE A 46 5.98 -8.79 0.48
CA ILE A 46 5.68 -9.65 1.62
C ILE A 46 6.14 -11.07 1.27
N ILE A 47 6.93 -11.71 2.15
CA ILE A 47 7.47 -13.05 1.92
C ILE A 47 7.08 -14.02 3.04
N ASP A 48 6.77 -15.26 2.69
CA ASP A 48 6.47 -16.35 3.62
C ASP A 48 7.69 -17.26 3.88
N ASP A 49 7.59 -18.10 4.93
CA ASP A 49 8.60 -19.11 5.29
C ASP A 49 9.02 -19.99 4.11
N ASP A 50 8.07 -20.55 3.34
CA ASP A 50 8.40 -21.50 2.28
C ASP A 50 9.20 -20.83 1.16
N SER A 51 8.86 -19.58 0.83
CA SER A 51 9.61 -18.76 -0.10
C SER A 51 11.02 -18.46 0.38
N ILE A 52 11.21 -18.11 1.66
CA ILE A 52 12.54 -17.90 2.26
C ILE A 52 13.37 -19.20 2.23
N LEU A 53 12.75 -20.34 2.55
CA LEU A 53 13.45 -21.63 2.62
C LEU A 53 13.91 -22.12 1.24
N LYS A 54 13.08 -21.92 0.21
CA LYS A 54 13.40 -22.23 -1.20
C LYS A 54 14.40 -21.25 -1.83
N ALA A 55 14.64 -20.10 -1.22
CA ALA A 55 15.54 -19.10 -1.76
C ALA A 55 17.01 -19.51 -1.65
N GLU A 56 17.79 -19.14 -2.65
CA GLU A 56 19.25 -19.25 -2.62
C GLU A 56 19.89 -17.95 -2.13
N ILE A 57 21.10 -18.05 -1.55
CA ILE A 57 21.85 -16.87 -1.11
C ILE A 57 22.96 -16.58 -2.13
N GLU A 58 22.90 -15.41 -2.76
CA GLU A 58 23.84 -15.00 -3.79
C GLU A 58 24.32 -13.56 -3.54
N ARG A 59 25.61 -13.40 -3.18
CA ARG A 59 26.26 -12.07 -3.04
C ARG A 59 25.45 -11.07 -2.20
N GLY A 60 24.99 -11.53 -1.03
CA GLY A 60 24.23 -10.70 -0.09
C GLY A 60 22.76 -10.54 -0.47
N ARG A 61 22.23 -11.39 -1.36
CA ARG A 61 20.82 -11.40 -1.75
C ARG A 61 20.16 -12.73 -1.46
N LEU A 62 18.89 -12.68 -1.06
CA LEU A 62 17.97 -13.80 -1.00
C LEU A 62 17.25 -13.90 -2.35
N VAL A 63 17.53 -14.94 -3.14
CA VAL A 63 17.06 -15.08 -4.52
C VAL A 63 16.02 -16.19 -4.62
N VAL A 64 14.81 -15.85 -5.06
CA VAL A 64 13.71 -16.82 -5.23
C VAL A 64 12.77 -16.35 -6.34
N ALA A 65 12.30 -17.28 -7.18
CA ALA A 65 11.34 -17.02 -8.25
C ALA A 65 11.71 -15.83 -9.18
N GLY A 66 13.00 -15.58 -9.38
CA GLY A 66 13.52 -14.48 -10.21
C GLY A 66 13.60 -13.12 -9.51
N ASN A 67 13.21 -13.02 -8.24
CA ASN A 67 13.40 -11.84 -7.39
C ASN A 67 14.67 -12.01 -6.54
N GLY A 68 15.31 -10.89 -6.17
CA GLY A 68 16.56 -10.91 -5.41
C GLY A 68 16.63 -9.81 -4.35
N TYR A 69 16.28 -10.16 -3.11
CA TYR A 69 16.14 -9.24 -1.98
C TYR A 69 17.47 -9.02 -1.27
N GLN A 70 17.89 -7.76 -1.11
CA GLN A 70 19.09 -7.36 -0.36
C GLN A 70 18.84 -7.29 1.15
N ALA A 71 17.58 -7.10 1.57
CA ALA A 71 17.21 -7.03 2.97
C ALA A 71 16.03 -7.95 3.33
N LEU A 72 16.08 -8.55 4.51
CA LEU A 72 15.00 -9.32 5.12
C LEU A 72 14.60 -8.69 6.45
N VAL A 73 13.35 -8.25 6.54
CA VAL A 73 12.81 -7.51 7.68
C VAL A 73 11.75 -8.36 8.38
N PHE A 74 11.98 -8.65 9.65
CA PHE A 74 11.06 -9.36 10.52
C PHE A 74 10.30 -8.38 11.41
N GLY A 75 8.99 -8.57 11.52
CA GLY A 75 8.17 -7.89 12.52
C GLY A 75 8.39 -8.47 13.92
N PRO A 76 7.53 -8.12 14.89
CA PRO A 76 7.56 -8.76 16.20
C PRO A 76 7.07 -10.19 16.07
N GLU A 77 7.93 -11.14 16.44
CA GLU A 77 7.64 -12.57 16.38
C GLU A 77 7.99 -13.23 17.70
N THR A 78 7.22 -14.26 18.07
CA THR A 78 7.49 -15.10 19.25
C THR A 78 8.12 -16.42 18.88
N THR A 79 7.71 -16.96 17.74
CA THR A 79 8.04 -18.32 17.28
C THR A 79 8.38 -18.29 15.81
N MET A 80 9.50 -18.91 15.43
CA MET A 80 9.97 -19.04 14.05
C MET A 80 10.46 -20.46 13.75
N ARG A 81 10.51 -20.86 12.48
CA ARG A 81 11.27 -22.07 12.12
C ARG A 81 12.77 -21.79 12.26
N ARG A 82 13.54 -22.72 12.84
CA ARG A 82 15.00 -22.56 12.95
C ARG A 82 15.64 -22.34 11.58
N ALA A 83 15.16 -23.08 10.58
CA ALA A 83 15.68 -23.00 9.20
C ALA A 83 15.50 -21.60 8.55
N VAL A 84 14.47 -20.84 8.93
CA VAL A 84 14.28 -19.46 8.46
C VAL A 84 15.34 -18.54 9.08
N LEU A 85 15.58 -18.69 10.38
CA LEU A 85 16.61 -17.93 11.08
C LEU A 85 18.03 -18.28 10.61
N GLU A 86 18.29 -19.55 10.29
CA GLU A 86 19.53 -19.98 9.63
C GLU A 86 19.71 -19.36 8.23
N LYS A 87 18.62 -19.20 7.47
CA LYS A 87 18.67 -18.49 6.18
C LYS A 87 19.00 -17.01 6.38
N ALA A 88 18.42 -16.37 7.39
CA ALA A 88 18.73 -14.99 7.75
C ALA A 88 20.22 -14.83 8.16
N VAL A 89 20.77 -15.76 8.94
CA VAL A 89 22.22 -15.82 9.25
C VAL A 89 23.05 -15.85 7.96
N ARG A 90 22.74 -16.76 7.03
CA ARG A 90 23.48 -16.88 5.77
C ARG A 90 23.37 -15.62 4.91
N LEU A 91 22.20 -14.99 4.85
CA LEU A 91 22.01 -13.73 4.14
C LEU A 91 22.94 -12.64 4.70
N ALA A 92 22.91 -12.43 6.01
CA ALA A 92 23.74 -11.42 6.68
C ALA A 92 25.24 -11.70 6.53
N GLU A 93 25.66 -12.96 6.66
CA GLU A 93 27.06 -13.36 6.46
C GLU A 93 27.53 -13.18 5.01
N SER A 94 26.63 -13.31 4.04
CA SER A 94 26.92 -13.09 2.62
C SER A 94 26.92 -11.61 2.19
N GLY A 95 26.61 -10.68 3.09
CA GLY A 95 26.59 -9.24 2.76
C GLY A 95 25.20 -8.59 2.76
N GLY A 96 24.13 -9.35 3.05
CA GLY A 96 22.76 -8.83 3.08
C GLY A 96 22.41 -8.15 4.41
N CYS A 97 21.23 -7.54 4.45
CA CYS A 97 20.70 -6.84 5.61
C CYS A 97 19.57 -7.64 6.28
N VAL A 98 19.65 -7.87 7.59
CA VAL A 98 18.64 -8.56 8.39
C VAL A 98 18.22 -7.69 9.55
N ILE A 99 16.95 -7.35 9.65
CA ILE A 99 16.43 -6.49 10.72
C ILE A 99 15.25 -7.16 11.41
N PHE A 100 15.31 -7.25 12.73
CA PHE A 100 14.19 -7.62 13.58
C PHE A 100 13.58 -6.37 14.20
N PHE A 101 12.26 -6.24 14.15
CA PHE A 101 11.55 -5.07 14.67
C PHE A 101 10.61 -5.43 15.82
N GLY A 102 10.64 -4.67 16.90
CA GLY A 102 9.75 -4.80 18.04
C GLY A 102 10.15 -5.90 19.02
N ARG A 103 10.03 -7.17 18.62
CA ARG A 103 10.26 -8.35 19.48
C ARG A 103 11.09 -9.40 18.75
N LEU A 104 12.09 -9.94 19.43
CA LEU A 104 12.85 -11.10 18.94
C LEU A 104 12.11 -12.40 19.28
N PRO A 105 12.13 -13.40 18.38
CA PRO A 105 11.57 -14.72 18.68
C PRO A 105 12.36 -15.40 19.80
N THR A 106 11.67 -16.13 20.65
CA THR A 106 12.29 -16.98 21.69
C THR A 106 11.94 -18.45 21.51
N GLY A 107 10.90 -18.77 20.74
CA GLY A 107 10.48 -20.13 20.45
C GLY A 107 10.74 -20.56 19.01
N SER A 108 10.62 -21.87 18.78
CA SER A 108 10.63 -22.45 17.45
C SER A 108 9.54 -23.49 17.24
N THR A 109 9.30 -23.84 15.97
CA THR A 109 8.42 -24.96 15.63
C THR A 109 8.98 -26.31 16.08
N GLU A 110 10.29 -26.39 16.26
CA GLU A 110 11.04 -27.61 16.50
C GLU A 110 11.16 -27.95 17.98
N ALA A 111 11.22 -26.95 18.87
CA ALA A 111 11.38 -27.14 20.31
C ALA A 111 10.38 -26.36 21.17
N GLY A 112 9.46 -25.61 20.56
CA GLY A 112 8.50 -24.80 21.30
C GLY A 112 9.16 -23.58 21.92
N ARG A 113 8.67 -23.14 23.09
CA ARG A 113 9.13 -21.91 23.75
C ARG A 113 10.55 -22.04 24.31
N ASP A 114 11.22 -20.90 24.40
CA ASP A 114 12.54 -20.75 25.02
C ASP A 114 13.58 -21.71 24.41
N ASP A 115 13.54 -21.82 23.09
CA ASP A 115 14.43 -22.68 22.32
C ASP A 115 15.87 -22.12 22.36
N PRO A 116 16.83 -22.83 22.98
CA PRO A 116 18.21 -22.35 23.08
C PRO A 116 18.88 -22.19 21.71
N GLU A 117 18.42 -22.91 20.68
CA GLU A 117 18.97 -22.80 19.33
C GLU A 117 18.57 -21.47 18.67
N VAL A 118 17.36 -20.97 18.91
CA VAL A 118 16.92 -19.64 18.45
C VAL A 118 17.79 -18.56 19.10
N ALA A 119 18.02 -18.65 20.42
CA ALA A 119 18.89 -17.72 21.13
C ALA A 119 20.33 -17.75 20.58
N ARG A 120 20.87 -18.94 20.30
CA ARG A 120 22.20 -19.12 19.70
C ARG A 120 22.31 -18.47 18.32
N LEU A 121 21.33 -18.66 17.45
CA LEU A 121 21.30 -18.07 16.11
C LEU A 121 21.13 -16.54 16.15
N LEU A 122 20.26 -16.01 17.02
CA LEU A 122 20.12 -14.57 17.22
C LEU A 122 21.40 -13.95 17.79
N GLN A 123 22.06 -14.61 18.74
CA GLN A 123 23.36 -14.19 19.27
C GLN A 123 24.42 -14.20 18.17
N ARG A 124 24.41 -15.19 17.27
CA ARG A 124 25.29 -15.23 16.09
C ARG A 124 25.05 -14.05 15.14
N LEU A 125 23.80 -13.65 14.91
CA LEU A 125 23.45 -12.47 14.09
C LEU A 125 23.83 -11.15 14.78
N LEU A 126 23.30 -10.92 15.98
CA LEU A 126 23.33 -9.61 16.65
C LEU A 126 24.56 -9.39 17.52
N GLY A 127 25.29 -10.45 17.88
CA GLY A 127 26.45 -10.41 18.79
C GLY A 127 26.11 -10.18 20.27
N LYS A 128 24.89 -9.72 20.55
CA LYS A 128 24.29 -9.60 21.88
C LYS A 128 22.77 -9.63 21.75
N LEU A 129 22.09 -10.14 22.77
CA LEU A 129 20.64 -10.05 22.90
C LEU A 129 20.25 -8.91 23.85
N PRO A 130 19.04 -8.33 23.69
CA PRO A 130 18.49 -7.42 24.68
C PRO A 130 18.41 -8.09 26.06
N ALA A 131 18.72 -7.35 27.13
CA ALA A 131 18.73 -7.89 28.49
C ALA A 131 17.34 -8.33 28.98
N ALA A 132 16.28 -7.72 28.46
CA ALA A 132 14.89 -8.06 28.74
C ALA A 132 14.00 -7.70 27.55
N GLU A 133 12.83 -8.32 27.49
CA GLU A 133 11.77 -7.95 26.56
C GLU A 133 11.32 -6.49 26.82
N GLY A 134 11.25 -5.67 25.78
CA GLY A 134 10.93 -4.24 25.90
C GLY A 134 12.11 -3.34 26.32
N ALA A 135 13.34 -3.87 26.38
CA ALA A 135 14.52 -3.05 26.63
C ALA A 135 14.67 -1.91 25.60
N ALA A 136 14.97 -0.71 26.10
CA ALA A 136 15.23 0.45 25.26
C ALA A 136 16.63 0.35 24.64
N GLY A 137 16.72 0.51 23.32
CA GLY A 137 17.98 0.59 22.58
C GLY A 137 18.03 -0.35 21.38
N ALA A 138 18.40 0.21 20.23
CA ALA A 138 18.66 -0.60 19.05
C ALA A 138 20.00 -1.34 19.17
N ILE A 139 20.05 -2.55 18.61
CA ILE A 139 21.29 -3.31 18.44
C ILE A 139 21.59 -3.30 16.94
N THR A 140 22.84 -3.01 16.58
CA THR A 140 23.32 -3.10 15.20
C THR A 140 24.67 -3.79 15.22
N ARG A 141 24.91 -4.63 14.23
CA ARG A 141 26.17 -5.33 14.04
C ARG A 141 26.43 -5.48 12.54
N GLU A 142 27.56 -4.98 12.10
CA GLU A 142 28.13 -5.31 10.80
C GLU A 142 28.86 -6.65 10.90
N LEU A 143 28.64 -7.52 9.92
CA LEU A 143 29.31 -8.81 9.79
C LEU A 143 30.52 -8.68 8.86
N PRO A 144 31.55 -9.55 8.98
CA PRO A 144 32.77 -9.47 8.16
C PRO A 144 32.53 -9.49 6.65
N GLY A 145 31.42 -10.05 6.17
CA GLY A 145 31.01 -10.06 4.77
C GLY A 145 30.36 -8.75 4.28
N GLY A 146 30.31 -7.70 5.11
CA GLY A 146 29.69 -6.41 4.79
C GLY A 146 28.18 -6.34 5.05
N GLY A 147 27.57 -7.42 5.56
CA GLY A 147 26.15 -7.46 5.86
C GLY A 147 25.80 -6.83 7.21
N LEU A 148 24.53 -6.49 7.38
CA LEU A 148 24.01 -5.89 8.61
C LEU A 148 23.06 -6.86 9.31
N ALA A 149 23.20 -7.00 10.63
CA ALA A 149 22.16 -7.53 11.49
C ALA A 149 21.72 -6.45 12.50
N ALA A 150 20.42 -6.24 12.66
CA ALA A 150 19.90 -5.26 13.60
C ALA A 150 18.64 -5.72 14.36
N PHE A 151 18.50 -5.24 15.60
CA PHE A 151 17.26 -5.27 16.35
C PHE A 151 16.82 -3.83 16.62
N VAL A 152 15.59 -3.51 16.23
CA VAL A 152 14.97 -2.17 16.35
C VAL A 152 13.72 -2.28 17.22
N PRO A 153 13.72 -1.80 18.48
CA PRO A 153 12.59 -2.00 19.40
C PRO A 153 11.26 -1.34 18.99
N GLY A 154 11.27 -0.32 18.14
CA GLY A 154 10.03 0.39 17.79
C GLY A 154 10.14 1.64 16.91
N ASN A 155 11.32 2.00 16.42
CA ASN A 155 11.51 3.20 15.59
C ASN A 155 11.57 2.83 14.10
N SER A 156 10.44 2.95 13.39
CA SER A 156 10.37 2.63 11.95
C SER A 156 11.26 3.52 11.08
N LYS A 157 11.49 4.78 11.47
CA LYS A 157 12.43 5.68 10.76
C LYS A 157 13.87 5.16 10.86
N LEU A 158 14.26 4.62 12.02
CA LEU A 158 15.57 3.98 12.18
C LEU A 158 15.68 2.73 11.31
N LEU A 159 14.65 1.88 11.27
CA LEU A 159 14.62 0.70 10.39
C LEU A 159 14.82 1.10 8.94
N VAL A 160 14.05 2.08 8.44
CA VAL A 160 14.17 2.57 7.05
C VAL A 160 15.58 3.11 6.79
N ARG A 161 16.16 3.87 7.72
CA ARG A 161 17.53 4.38 7.60
C ARG A 161 18.57 3.27 7.52
N LEU A 162 18.42 2.22 8.33
CA LEU A 162 19.32 1.06 8.32
C LEU A 162 19.22 0.29 7.01
N VAL A 163 18.00 0.01 6.53
CA VAL A 163 17.78 -0.61 5.22
C VAL A 163 18.41 0.24 4.12
N ALA A 164 18.04 1.52 4.02
CA ALA A 164 18.50 2.43 2.98
C ALA A 164 20.04 2.60 2.94
N GLY A 165 20.71 2.49 4.09
CA GLY A 165 22.17 2.60 4.18
C GLY A 165 22.94 1.32 3.87
N HIS A 166 22.28 0.17 3.77
CA HIS A 166 22.92 -1.15 3.60
C HIS A 166 22.40 -1.93 2.39
N ILE A 167 21.62 -1.28 1.52
CA ILE A 167 21.26 -1.80 0.22
C ILE A 167 21.76 -0.83 -0.85
N ASP A 168 22.12 -1.35 -2.01
CA ASP A 168 22.20 -0.50 -3.20
C ASP A 168 20.77 -0.20 -3.64
N ARG A 169 20.32 1.05 -3.51
CA ARG A 169 18.94 1.43 -3.76
C ARG A 169 18.61 1.41 -5.25
N ASP A 170 17.51 0.76 -5.61
CA ASP A 170 17.00 0.76 -6.99
C ASP A 170 16.54 2.14 -7.45
N PHE A 171 15.89 2.87 -6.56
CA PHE A 171 15.40 4.22 -6.79
C PHE A 171 15.73 5.11 -5.59
N GLU A 172 16.36 6.25 -5.85
CA GLU A 172 16.80 7.18 -4.82
C GLU A 172 16.40 8.62 -5.17
N PRO A 173 15.44 9.21 -4.44
CA PRO A 173 15.08 10.61 -4.62
C PRO A 173 16.17 11.55 -4.11
N VAL A 174 16.46 12.59 -4.88
CA VAL A 174 17.37 13.68 -4.53
C VAL A 174 16.55 14.85 -3.99
N GLY A 175 16.98 15.47 -2.89
CA GLY A 175 16.26 16.61 -2.31
C GLY A 175 15.02 16.26 -1.48
N GLY A 176 14.71 14.96 -1.30
CA GLY A 176 13.78 14.48 -0.27
C GLY A 176 12.30 14.39 -0.65
N GLN A 177 11.86 14.95 -1.78
CA GLN A 177 10.53 14.68 -2.32
C GLN A 177 10.43 13.24 -2.84
N ARG A 178 9.33 12.53 -2.56
CA ARG A 178 9.21 11.10 -2.84
C ARG A 178 7.89 10.80 -3.52
N GLY A 179 7.98 10.09 -4.64
CA GLY A 179 6.83 9.40 -5.23
C GLY A 179 6.76 7.96 -4.76
N PHE A 180 5.60 7.34 -5.00
CA PHE A 180 5.47 5.89 -4.96
C PHE A 180 6.09 5.30 -6.21
N VAL A 181 6.93 4.27 -6.05
CA VAL A 181 7.74 3.71 -7.13
C VAL A 181 7.66 2.19 -7.14
N GLN A 182 7.51 1.63 -8.34
CA GLN A 182 7.66 0.20 -8.60
C GLN A 182 8.50 -0.01 -9.84
N HIS A 183 9.26 -1.11 -9.88
CA HIS A 183 10.14 -1.41 -11.00
C HIS A 183 9.90 -2.80 -11.59
N ARG A 184 9.83 -2.85 -12.93
CA ARG A 184 9.89 -4.08 -13.72
C ARG A 184 10.95 -4.02 -14.79
N ARG A 185 11.71 -5.12 -14.90
CA ARG A 185 12.56 -5.41 -16.05
C ARG A 185 11.86 -6.36 -17.02
N ILE A 186 11.81 -5.98 -18.30
CA ILE A 186 11.17 -6.71 -19.39
C ILE A 186 12.18 -6.83 -20.53
N GLY A 187 12.83 -7.99 -20.65
CA GLY A 187 13.94 -8.17 -21.58
C GLY A 187 15.09 -7.21 -21.29
N GLN A 188 15.37 -6.30 -22.23
CA GLN A 188 16.41 -5.26 -22.10
C GLN A 188 15.84 -3.88 -21.70
N VAL A 189 14.57 -3.81 -21.34
CA VAL A 189 13.88 -2.57 -20.96
C VAL A 189 13.58 -2.60 -19.46
N ASP A 190 13.85 -1.50 -18.80
CA ASP A 190 13.51 -1.27 -17.40
C ASP A 190 12.37 -0.25 -17.34
N VAL A 191 11.36 -0.51 -16.53
CA VAL A 191 10.12 0.27 -16.47
C VAL A 191 9.85 0.61 -15.01
N TYR A 192 9.97 1.89 -14.68
CA TYR A 192 9.61 2.43 -13.38
C TYR A 192 8.23 3.08 -13.47
N LEU A 193 7.27 2.60 -12.69
CA LEU A 193 6.02 3.32 -12.45
C LEU A 193 6.29 4.30 -11.31
N VAL A 194 6.12 5.59 -11.55
CA VAL A 194 6.27 6.64 -10.52
C VAL A 194 4.97 7.40 -10.40
N GLN A 195 4.45 7.50 -9.19
CA GLN A 195 3.20 8.19 -8.85
C GLN A 195 3.47 9.30 -7.84
N ASN A 196 2.85 10.45 -8.05
CA ASN A 196 2.65 11.43 -6.98
C ASN A 196 1.45 10.98 -6.11
N PRO A 197 1.65 10.64 -4.82
CA PRO A 197 0.59 10.06 -4.03
C PRO A 197 -0.36 11.10 -3.40
N VAL A 198 -0.09 12.41 -3.56
CA VAL A 198 -0.85 13.47 -2.88
C VAL A 198 -1.65 14.29 -3.89
N GLU A 199 -2.97 14.16 -3.83
CA GLU A 199 -3.92 14.93 -4.64
C GLU A 199 -3.75 16.44 -4.43
N GLY A 200 -3.90 17.21 -5.51
CA GLY A 200 -3.79 18.67 -5.49
C GLY A 200 -2.38 19.21 -5.25
N THR A 201 -1.35 18.37 -5.38
CA THR A 201 0.07 18.77 -5.24
C THR A 201 0.87 18.49 -6.50
N SER A 202 2.04 19.12 -6.62
CA SER A 202 3.03 18.79 -7.63
C SER A 202 4.22 18.07 -7.00
N LEU A 203 4.76 17.08 -7.69
CA LEU A 203 6.00 16.39 -7.35
C LEU A 203 7.09 16.80 -8.35
N ASP A 204 8.08 17.58 -7.90
CA ASP A 204 9.32 17.85 -8.63
C ASP A 204 10.25 16.65 -8.46
N LEU A 205 10.01 15.63 -9.28
CA LEU A 205 10.78 14.41 -9.26
C LEU A 205 12.21 14.71 -9.70
N HIS A 206 13.17 14.49 -8.79
CA HIS A 206 14.59 14.39 -9.07
C HIS A 206 15.08 13.09 -8.45
N ALA A 207 15.47 12.10 -9.25
CA ALA A 207 15.81 10.78 -8.73
C ALA A 207 16.91 10.06 -9.53
N ARG A 208 17.72 9.26 -8.82
CA ARG A 208 18.64 8.26 -9.38
C ARG A 208 17.91 6.93 -9.52
N CYS A 209 17.91 6.38 -10.72
CA CYS A 209 17.44 5.03 -11.01
C CYS A 209 18.64 4.11 -11.26
N ARG A 210 18.65 2.92 -10.69
CA ARG A 210 19.71 1.92 -10.87
C ARG A 210 19.55 1.17 -12.21
N VAL A 211 19.67 1.93 -13.27
CA VAL A 211 19.58 1.47 -14.65
C VAL A 211 20.45 2.34 -15.54
N ASP A 212 21.09 1.73 -16.53
CA ASP A 212 21.84 2.44 -17.57
C ASP A 212 21.06 2.43 -18.90
N GLY A 213 20.05 3.29 -19.01
CA GLY A 213 19.18 3.36 -20.19
C GLY A 213 18.76 4.78 -20.52
N VAL A 214 18.39 5.01 -21.79
CA VAL A 214 17.80 6.28 -22.24
C VAL A 214 16.33 6.30 -21.83
N PRO A 215 15.90 7.25 -20.98
CA PRO A 215 14.55 7.25 -20.46
C PRO A 215 13.56 7.95 -21.40
N GLU A 216 12.42 7.32 -21.56
CA GLU A 216 11.18 7.85 -22.14
C GLU A 216 10.13 7.95 -21.04
N LEU A 217 9.21 8.88 -21.19
CA LEU A 217 8.04 9.03 -20.35
C LEU A 217 6.80 8.61 -21.13
N TRP A 218 6.10 7.62 -20.61
CA TRP A 218 4.90 7.06 -21.21
C TRP A 218 3.71 7.42 -20.31
N ASP A 219 2.70 8.04 -20.90
CA ASP A 219 1.43 8.30 -20.25
C ASP A 219 0.53 7.06 -20.40
N PRO A 220 0.21 6.35 -19.30
CA PRO A 220 -0.60 5.13 -19.37
C PRO A 220 -2.07 5.40 -19.71
N PHE A 221 -2.55 6.63 -19.55
CA PHE A 221 -3.93 7.02 -19.85
C PHE A 221 -4.10 7.37 -21.33
N THR A 222 -3.16 8.10 -21.93
CA THR A 222 -3.26 8.56 -23.33
C THR A 222 -2.48 7.68 -24.32
N GLY A 223 -1.50 6.92 -23.84
CA GLY A 223 -0.55 6.20 -24.68
C GLY A 223 0.53 7.09 -25.30
N GLU A 224 0.58 8.39 -24.96
CA GLU A 224 1.61 9.30 -25.45
C GLU A 224 2.99 8.88 -24.93
N VAL A 225 3.96 8.85 -25.85
CA VAL A 225 5.38 8.62 -25.54
C VAL A 225 6.16 9.89 -25.82
N ARG A 226 6.89 10.37 -24.82
CA ARG A 226 7.68 11.61 -24.89
C ARG A 226 9.02 11.47 -24.17
N PRO A 227 10.02 12.31 -24.50
CA PRO A 227 11.25 12.36 -23.72
C PRO A 227 10.99 12.84 -22.28
N VAL A 228 11.78 12.37 -21.32
CA VAL A 228 11.82 12.93 -19.95
C VAL A 228 12.37 14.36 -19.99
N ASP A 229 11.91 15.25 -19.09
CA ASP A 229 12.27 16.68 -19.11
C ASP A 229 13.78 16.91 -19.01
N ARG A 230 14.46 16.14 -18.16
CA ARG A 230 15.93 16.07 -18.14
C ARG A 230 16.39 14.71 -17.66
N PHE A 231 17.48 14.21 -18.23
CA PHE A 231 18.18 13.06 -17.68
C PHE A 231 19.69 13.13 -17.89
N GLU A 232 20.42 12.43 -17.04
CA GLU A 232 21.87 12.21 -17.16
C GLU A 232 22.22 10.76 -16.80
N ARG A 233 23.03 10.10 -17.63
CA ARG A 233 23.50 8.73 -17.46
C ARG A 233 24.98 8.73 -17.16
N LYS A 234 25.36 8.11 -16.05
CA LYS A 234 26.75 8.03 -15.61
C LYS A 234 26.93 6.85 -14.66
N GLY A 235 28.03 6.12 -14.83
CA GLY A 235 28.42 5.08 -13.85
C GLY A 235 27.39 3.95 -13.67
N GLY A 236 26.69 3.57 -14.73
CA GLY A 236 25.69 2.49 -14.67
C GLY A 236 24.31 2.89 -14.13
N VAL A 237 24.08 4.19 -13.89
CA VAL A 237 22.83 4.72 -13.36
C VAL A 237 22.31 5.88 -14.21
N THR A 238 21.01 6.16 -14.08
CA THR A 238 20.34 7.26 -14.79
C THR A 238 19.65 8.17 -13.79
N GLU A 239 20.07 9.43 -13.73
CA GLU A 239 19.38 10.49 -13.02
C GLU A 239 18.29 11.08 -13.92
N ILE A 240 17.07 11.20 -13.41
CA ILE A 240 15.93 11.80 -14.11
C ILE A 240 15.42 13.03 -13.35
N ARG A 241 14.89 13.99 -14.10
CA ARG A 241 14.10 15.10 -13.57
C ARG A 241 12.80 15.24 -14.36
N HIS A 242 11.68 15.30 -13.65
CA HIS A 242 10.35 15.50 -14.22
C HIS A 242 9.43 16.16 -13.20
N ARG A 243 8.39 16.85 -13.65
CA ARG A 243 7.33 17.34 -12.76
C ARG A 243 6.05 16.53 -12.99
N LEU A 244 5.53 15.91 -11.93
CA LEU A 244 4.25 15.22 -11.94
C LEU A 244 3.21 16.11 -11.25
N GLU A 245 2.12 16.41 -11.93
CA GLU A 245 1.02 17.20 -11.39
C GLU A 245 -0.08 16.28 -10.85
N ASP A 246 -0.65 16.66 -9.72
CA ASP A 246 -1.76 15.98 -9.05
C ASP A 246 -1.44 14.49 -8.76
N ASN A 247 -2.44 13.71 -8.35
CA ASN A 247 -2.33 12.28 -8.12
C ASN A 247 -2.24 11.48 -9.43
N THR A 248 -1.17 11.70 -10.19
CA THR A 248 -0.90 11.03 -11.47
C THR A 248 0.25 10.05 -11.36
N ALA A 249 0.18 9.01 -12.20
CA ALA A 249 1.23 8.01 -12.33
C ALA A 249 1.71 7.94 -13.79
N TYR A 250 3.03 7.92 -13.97
CA TYR A 250 3.66 7.79 -15.28
C TYR A 250 4.63 6.61 -15.29
N LEU A 251 4.85 6.05 -16.49
CA LEU A 251 5.87 5.04 -16.73
C LEU A 251 7.14 5.71 -17.25
N PHE A 252 8.23 5.57 -16.52
CA PHE A 252 9.57 5.93 -16.96
C PHE A 252 10.22 4.68 -17.55
N VAL A 253 10.37 4.65 -18.86
CA VAL A 253 10.82 3.48 -19.64
C VAL A 253 12.25 3.71 -20.12
N PHE A 254 13.17 2.87 -19.66
CA PHE A 254 14.59 2.98 -19.96
C PHE A 254 14.97 1.95 -21.02
N ARG A 255 15.41 2.43 -22.18
CA ARG A 255 15.84 1.58 -23.31
C ARG A 255 17.35 1.62 -23.50
N PRO A 256 17.98 0.57 -24.05
CA PRO A 256 19.37 0.63 -24.47
C PRO A 256 19.57 1.76 -25.49
N GLY A 257 20.63 2.54 -25.33
CA GLY A 257 20.92 3.65 -26.23
C GLY A 257 22.26 4.30 -25.94
N ARG A 258 22.73 5.18 -26.84
CA ARG A 258 24.03 5.85 -26.72
C ARG A 258 23.96 7.24 -26.07
N GLN A 259 22.76 7.84 -26.03
CA GLN A 259 22.57 9.17 -25.49
C GLN A 259 22.90 9.17 -23.99
N ARG A 260 23.80 10.06 -23.57
CA ARG A 260 24.22 10.17 -22.16
C ARG A 260 23.43 11.21 -21.38
N SER A 261 22.85 12.19 -22.04
CA SER A 261 22.01 13.20 -21.41
C SER A 261 21.00 13.76 -22.41
N GLY A 262 19.92 14.30 -21.89
CA GLY A 262 18.87 14.94 -22.68
C GLY A 262 18.11 15.96 -21.85
N ALA A 263 17.51 16.94 -22.54
CA ALA A 263 16.61 17.90 -21.93
C ALA A 263 15.50 18.28 -22.92
N SER A 264 14.25 18.30 -22.45
CA SER A 264 13.09 18.83 -23.16
C SER A 264 12.76 20.21 -22.61
N LEU A 265 13.16 21.26 -23.33
CA LEU A 265 12.92 22.65 -22.92
C LEU A 265 11.45 23.08 -23.05
N ARG A 266 10.61 22.28 -23.74
CA ARG A 266 9.22 22.66 -24.08
C ARG A 266 8.27 22.76 -22.89
N ARG A 267 8.59 22.17 -21.73
CA ARG A 267 7.72 22.19 -20.53
C ARG A 267 8.23 23.03 -19.36
N LEU A 268 9.47 23.50 -19.36
CA LEU A 268 9.92 24.54 -18.41
C LEU A 268 9.17 25.87 -18.60
N LEU A 269 8.38 26.01 -19.67
CA LEU A 269 7.76 27.25 -20.14
C LEU A 269 6.22 27.16 -20.30
N GLN A 270 5.56 26.07 -19.87
CA GLN A 270 4.10 26.02 -19.94
C GLN A 270 3.47 26.75 -18.73
N PRO A 271 2.38 27.51 -18.93
CA PRO A 271 1.69 28.19 -17.83
C PRO A 271 1.12 27.18 -16.84
N GLU A 272 1.17 27.52 -15.54
CA GLU A 272 0.73 26.66 -14.43
C GLU A 272 -0.76 26.30 -14.47
N SER A 273 -1.58 27.09 -15.19
CA SER A 273 -2.98 26.77 -15.43
C SER A 273 -3.43 27.23 -16.82
N LEU A 274 -4.29 26.41 -17.43
CA LEU A 274 -5.11 26.79 -18.57
C LEU A 274 -6.56 26.73 -18.10
N GLU A 275 -7.12 27.89 -17.74
CA GLU A 275 -8.54 27.98 -17.43
C GLU A 275 -9.35 28.01 -18.73
N ARG A 276 -10.24 27.03 -18.89
CA ARG A 276 -11.23 27.04 -19.95
C ARG A 276 -12.62 27.18 -19.31
N PRO A 277 -13.24 28.37 -19.36
CA PRO A 277 -14.61 28.52 -18.85
C PRO A 277 -15.54 27.62 -19.66
N LEU A 278 -16.32 26.80 -18.97
CA LEU A 278 -17.38 26.02 -19.58
C LEU A 278 -18.65 26.88 -19.68
N PRO A 279 -19.50 26.69 -20.70
CA PRO A 279 -20.78 27.40 -20.78
C PRO A 279 -21.64 27.16 -19.54
N ASN A 280 -22.47 28.15 -19.17
CA ASN A 280 -23.44 27.98 -18.09
C ASN A 280 -24.60 27.05 -18.47
N ASP A 281 -24.93 27.00 -19.77
CA ASP A 281 -26.05 26.22 -20.28
C ASP A 281 -25.59 24.83 -20.73
N TRP A 282 -26.12 23.80 -20.09
CA TRP A 282 -25.88 22.42 -20.43
C TRP A 282 -27.19 21.75 -20.81
N THR A 283 -27.20 21.03 -21.92
CA THR A 283 -28.25 20.07 -22.22
C THR A 283 -27.78 18.70 -21.75
N PHE A 284 -28.56 18.04 -20.92
CA PHE A 284 -28.31 16.66 -20.51
C PHE A 284 -29.56 15.81 -20.74
N SER A 285 -29.36 14.50 -20.85
CA SER A 285 -30.43 13.53 -20.89
C SER A 285 -30.21 12.51 -19.79
N VAL A 286 -31.31 11.99 -19.27
CA VAL A 286 -31.30 10.97 -18.24
C VAL A 286 -31.63 9.64 -18.90
N ILE A 287 -30.68 8.71 -18.84
CA ILE A 287 -30.83 7.37 -19.42
C ILE A 287 -31.17 6.40 -18.27
N PRO A 288 -32.37 5.79 -18.25
CA PRO A 288 -32.70 4.75 -17.28
C PRO A 288 -31.76 3.55 -17.43
N THR A 289 -31.20 3.05 -16.32
CA THR A 289 -30.28 1.90 -16.32
C THR A 289 -30.69 0.78 -15.36
N ARG A 290 -31.71 0.99 -14.52
CA ARG A 290 -32.08 0.03 -13.47
C ARG A 290 -33.10 -0.99 -13.99
N ASP A 291 -32.66 -2.23 -14.19
CA ASP A 291 -33.50 -3.34 -14.66
C ASP A 291 -34.45 -3.81 -13.53
N ASN A 292 -35.75 -3.89 -13.82
CA ASN A 292 -36.78 -4.34 -12.86
C ASN A 292 -37.50 -5.61 -13.32
N ARG A 293 -36.86 -6.41 -14.18
CA ARG A 293 -37.45 -7.64 -14.77
C ARG A 293 -37.94 -8.65 -13.74
N TRP A 294 -37.35 -8.67 -12.56
CA TRP A 294 -37.72 -9.60 -11.48
C TRP A 294 -38.51 -8.92 -10.35
N GLY A 295 -38.83 -7.63 -10.51
CA GLY A 295 -39.57 -6.87 -9.50
C GLY A 295 -38.74 -6.49 -8.26
N GLU A 296 -37.42 -6.57 -8.36
CA GLU A 296 -36.48 -6.31 -7.26
C GLU A 296 -36.45 -4.83 -6.82
N PHE A 297 -36.93 -3.91 -7.66
CA PHE A 297 -37.00 -2.48 -7.35
C PHE A 297 -38.43 -1.93 -7.29
N ARG A 298 -39.37 -2.56 -8.00
CA ARG A 298 -40.80 -2.21 -8.04
C ARG A 298 -41.63 -3.45 -8.40
N TRP A 299 -42.73 -3.65 -7.70
CA TRP A 299 -43.77 -4.60 -8.11
C TRP A 299 -44.89 -3.89 -8.89
N PRO A 300 -45.47 -4.50 -9.95
CA PRO A 300 -45.11 -5.79 -10.53
C PRO A 300 -43.79 -5.74 -11.33
N PRO A 301 -43.14 -6.91 -11.58
CA PRO A 301 -41.96 -6.98 -12.43
C PRO A 301 -42.26 -6.43 -13.82
N SER A 302 -41.30 -5.72 -14.41
CA SER A 302 -41.47 -5.14 -15.75
C SER A 302 -40.17 -5.17 -16.54
N LYS A 303 -40.28 -5.15 -17.87
CA LYS A 303 -39.12 -5.07 -18.77
C LYS A 303 -38.62 -3.62 -18.98
N GLU A 304 -39.28 -2.64 -18.37
CA GLU A 304 -38.90 -1.23 -18.48
C GLU A 304 -37.74 -0.92 -17.52
N LEU A 305 -36.75 -0.18 -18.01
CA LEU A 305 -35.69 0.33 -17.16
C LEU A 305 -36.21 1.49 -16.32
N ILE A 306 -35.94 1.44 -15.02
CA ILE A 306 -36.35 2.47 -14.07
C ILE A 306 -35.35 3.63 -14.14
N GLY A 307 -35.87 4.83 -14.40
CA GLY A 307 -35.12 6.08 -14.35
C GLY A 307 -35.14 6.72 -12.96
N PRO A 308 -34.60 7.94 -12.80
CA PRO A 308 -34.78 8.74 -11.60
C PRO A 308 -36.26 8.98 -11.31
N GLU A 309 -36.64 8.82 -10.05
CA GLU A 309 -38.01 9.00 -9.59
C GLU A 309 -38.05 10.01 -8.46
N VAL A 310 -39.02 10.90 -8.51
CA VAL A 310 -39.41 11.73 -7.36
C VAL A 310 -40.67 11.11 -6.79
N ARG A 311 -40.55 10.47 -5.62
CA ARG A 311 -41.69 9.85 -4.94
C ARG A 311 -42.33 10.84 -3.98
N SER A 312 -43.65 10.89 -3.98
CA SER A 312 -44.45 11.72 -3.09
C SER A 312 -45.58 10.91 -2.49
N PHE A 313 -45.94 11.24 -1.25
CA PHE A 313 -47.03 10.61 -0.51
C PHE A 313 -47.88 11.70 0.15
N ARG A 314 -49.16 11.40 0.40
CA ARG A 314 -50.00 12.23 1.23
C ARG A 314 -49.95 11.74 2.67
N TYR A 315 -49.95 12.65 3.63
CA TYR A 315 -49.95 12.31 5.05
C TYR A 315 -50.79 13.29 5.86
N ALA A 316 -51.29 12.79 6.98
CA ALA A 316 -51.85 13.58 8.07
C ALA A 316 -51.33 13.02 9.38
N GLU A 317 -51.02 13.89 10.33
CA GLU A 317 -50.62 13.49 11.68
C GLU A 317 -51.87 13.22 12.52
N GLU A 318 -51.89 12.09 13.22
CA GLU A 318 -52.93 11.80 14.21
C GLU A 318 -52.90 12.88 15.30
N SER A 319 -54.08 13.36 15.69
CA SER A 319 -54.23 14.34 16.77
C SER A 319 -54.97 13.69 17.94
N GLY A 320 -55.77 14.44 18.71
CA GLY A 320 -56.46 13.92 19.91
C GLY A 320 -57.46 12.77 19.68
N ARG A 321 -57.61 12.27 18.45
CA ARG A 321 -58.36 11.07 18.08
C ARG A 321 -57.52 10.17 17.17
N PRO A 322 -57.46 8.85 17.43
CA PRO A 322 -56.76 7.91 16.55
C PRO A 322 -57.31 7.92 15.13
N GLY A 323 -56.43 7.81 14.13
CA GLY A 323 -56.81 7.72 12.72
C GLY A 323 -57.68 6.49 12.42
N THR A 324 -57.55 5.43 13.23
CA THR A 324 -58.38 4.23 13.15
C THR A 324 -59.85 4.48 13.46
N GLU A 325 -60.14 5.39 14.39
CA GLU A 325 -61.50 5.83 14.71
C GLU A 325 -62.05 6.79 13.64
N LEU A 326 -61.16 7.51 12.96
CA LEU A 326 -61.49 8.40 11.85
C LEU A 326 -61.60 7.66 10.50
N GLY A 327 -61.34 6.35 10.48
CA GLY A 327 -61.47 5.50 9.30
C GLY A 327 -60.33 5.63 8.28
N TRP A 328 -59.17 6.18 8.66
CA TRP A 328 -58.04 6.42 7.75
C TRP A 328 -57.48 5.16 7.09
N GLN A 329 -57.68 4.00 7.73
CA GLN A 329 -57.29 2.67 7.28
C GLN A 329 -58.25 2.05 6.26
N GLN A 330 -59.42 2.67 6.01
CA GLN A 330 -60.42 2.10 5.11
C GLN A 330 -59.95 2.23 3.65
N PRO A 331 -60.12 1.20 2.81
CA PRO A 331 -59.66 1.23 1.41
C PRO A 331 -60.26 2.37 0.56
N ASP A 332 -61.42 2.87 0.96
CA ASP A 332 -62.20 3.92 0.30
C ASP A 332 -62.07 5.30 0.99
N PHE A 333 -61.17 5.45 1.96
CA PHE A 333 -60.93 6.73 2.64
C PHE A 333 -60.40 7.79 1.65
N ASP A 334 -61.00 8.98 1.67
CA ASP A 334 -60.61 10.10 0.80
C ASP A 334 -59.50 10.95 1.44
N ASP A 335 -58.25 10.64 1.08
CA ASP A 335 -57.05 11.33 1.55
C ASP A 335 -56.70 12.62 0.79
N ARG A 336 -57.51 13.06 -0.18
CA ARG A 336 -57.12 14.15 -1.11
C ARG A 336 -56.85 15.49 -0.43
N ARG A 337 -57.38 15.70 0.77
CA ARG A 337 -57.16 16.92 1.58
C ARG A 337 -55.89 16.87 2.44
N TRP A 338 -55.22 15.73 2.51
CA TRP A 338 -53.99 15.56 3.27
C TRP A 338 -52.82 16.27 2.60
N GLN A 339 -51.83 16.63 3.43
CA GLN A 339 -50.64 17.30 2.95
C GLN A 339 -49.80 16.34 2.10
N GLN A 340 -49.37 16.78 0.92
CA GLN A 340 -48.44 16.02 0.09
C GLN A 340 -47.00 16.36 0.46
N ALA A 341 -46.18 15.35 0.71
CA ALA A 341 -44.75 15.47 0.97
C ALA A 341 -43.93 14.64 -0.02
N ARG A 342 -42.65 15.02 -0.21
CA ARG A 342 -41.68 14.21 -0.96
C ARG A 342 -41.04 13.21 -0.01
N TYR A 343 -40.91 11.95 -0.44
CA TYR A 343 -40.35 10.88 0.37
C TYR A 343 -38.98 11.24 1.00
N SER A 344 -38.09 11.88 0.23
CA SER A 344 -36.71 12.16 0.66
C SER A 344 -36.57 13.33 1.65
N ILE A 345 -37.57 14.22 1.75
CA ILE A 345 -37.51 15.44 2.59
C ILE A 345 -38.79 15.68 3.41
N GLY A 346 -39.66 14.68 3.45
CA GLY A 346 -40.91 14.71 4.22
C GLY A 346 -40.65 14.54 5.71
N PRO A 347 -41.70 14.62 6.55
CA PRO A 347 -41.56 14.35 7.97
C PRO A 347 -41.11 12.90 8.21
N TYR A 348 -40.18 12.72 9.14
CA TYR A 348 -39.69 11.42 9.58
C TYR A 348 -40.12 11.18 11.02
N TRP A 349 -40.68 10.00 11.32
CA TRP A 349 -40.93 9.57 12.69
C TRP A 349 -39.67 8.91 13.24
N LEU A 350 -39.07 9.50 14.27
CA LEU A 350 -37.99 8.86 15.04
C LEU A 350 -38.60 7.86 16.02
N ALA A 351 -38.60 6.59 15.66
CA ALA A 351 -38.91 5.50 16.58
C ALA A 351 -37.60 4.98 17.18
N LEU A 352 -37.44 5.08 18.50
CA LEU A 352 -36.45 4.27 19.21
C LEU A 352 -36.87 2.81 19.06
N HIS A 353 -35.94 1.94 18.66
CA HIS A 353 -36.18 0.49 18.74
C HIS A 353 -36.61 0.16 20.18
N PRO A 354 -37.58 -0.74 20.40
CA PRO A 354 -37.74 -1.34 21.71
C PRO A 354 -36.37 -1.93 22.07
N VAL A 355 -35.82 -1.46 23.20
CA VAL A 355 -34.67 -2.13 23.81
C VAL A 355 -35.15 -3.55 24.09
N PRO A 356 -34.55 -4.61 23.52
CA PRO A 356 -34.90 -5.95 23.92
C PRO A 356 -34.62 -6.08 25.42
N ASP A 357 -35.61 -6.59 26.16
CA ASP A 357 -35.50 -6.88 27.60
C ASP A 357 -34.31 -7.80 27.91
#